data_AF-A0A0G1R4K8-F1
#
_entry.id   AF-A0A0G1R4K8-F1
#
_cell.length_a   1.000
_cell.length_b   1.000
_cell.length_c   1.000
_cell.angle_alpha   90.00
_cell.angle_beta   90.00
_cell.angle_gamma   90.00
#
_symmetry.space_group_name_H-M   'P 1'
#
loop_
_entity.id
_entity.type
_entity.pdbx_description
1 polymer ?
#
loop_
_entity_poly.entity_id
_entity_poly.type
_entity_poly.pdbx_seq_one_letter_code
_entity_poly.pdbx_strand_id
1 'polypeptide(L)'
;MAKVKRFFLVLLLSLVPTLLIWIPFVVKLKSFWGIPLPQDGMAVVVANYDGPLFLVVAKTLYNLEQIALNYSFPLPLEYYAAHFPLFPLLIRLFSFILGYPYSMLFVTLVSSFLALYFFNR
;
A
#
# COMPACT_ATOMS: atom_id res chain seq x y z
N MET A 1 0.34 6.69 -31.73
CA MET A 1 1.29 5.65 -31.26
C MET A 1 2.35 6.16 -30.27
N ALA A 2 3.00 7.32 -30.50
CA ALA A 2 4.07 7.81 -29.62
C ALA A 2 3.65 8.09 -28.15
N LYS A 3 2.48 8.72 -27.92
CA LYS A 3 1.96 8.95 -26.55
C LYS A 3 1.70 7.66 -25.79
N VAL A 4 1.05 6.67 -26.42
CA VAL A 4 0.78 5.35 -25.82
C VAL A 4 2.09 4.63 -25.47
N LYS A 5 3.07 4.66 -26.38
CA LYS A 5 4.41 4.10 -26.12
C LYS A 5 5.08 4.77 -24.92
N ARG A 6 5.03 6.11 -24.83
CA ARG A 6 5.59 6.87 -23.70
C ARG A 6 4.89 6.52 -22.39
N PHE A 7 3.56 6.48 -22.37
CA PHE A 7 2.79 6.10 -21.19
C PHE A 7 3.16 4.69 -20.72
N PHE A 8 3.24 3.74 -21.64
CA PHE A 8 3.64 2.37 -21.32
C PHE A 8 5.06 2.29 -20.74
N LEU A 9 6.01 3.06 -21.28
CA LEU A 9 7.37 3.13 -20.72
C LEU A 9 7.37 3.71 -19.29
N VAL A 10 6.62 4.79 -19.05
CA VAL A 10 6.50 5.39 -17.71
C VAL A 10 5.87 4.40 -16.72
N LEU A 11 4.84 3.67 -17.15
CA LEU A 11 4.23 2.63 -16.34
C LEU A 11 5.23 1.53 -15.97
N LEU A 12 5.99 1.02 -16.94
CA LEU A 12 7.00 -0.01 -16.67
C LEU A 12 8.11 0.50 -15.74
N LEU A 13 8.56 1.74 -15.93
CA LEU A 13 9.58 2.37 -15.08
C LEU A 13 9.11 2.56 -13.63
N SER A 14 7.80 2.59 -13.37
CA SER A 14 7.24 2.65 -12.02
C SER A 14 6.96 1.25 -11.44
N LEU A 15 6.33 0.38 -12.24
CA LEU A 15 5.86 -0.93 -11.77
C LEU A 15 7.01 -1.93 -11.59
N VAL A 16 7.95 -1.99 -12.54
CA VAL A 16 9.03 -3.00 -12.52
C VAL A 16 9.91 -2.84 -11.28
N PRO A 17 10.43 -1.64 -10.92
CA PRO A 17 11.23 -1.50 -9.71
C PRO A 17 10.46 -1.86 -8.44
N THR A 18 9.17 -1.50 -8.36
CA THR A 18 8.32 -1.85 -7.21
C THR A 18 8.21 -3.35 -7.03
N LEU A 19 7.95 -4.10 -8.11
CA LEU A 19 7.89 -5.55 -8.08
C LEU A 19 9.25 -6.19 -7.76
N LEU A 20 10.35 -5.67 -8.32
CA LEU A 20 11.71 -6.14 -8.03
C LEU A 20 12.06 -5.99 -6.54
N ILE A 21 11.63 -4.89 -5.90
CA ILE A 21 11.81 -4.69 -4.45
C ILE A 21 11.00 -5.71 -3.64
N TRP A 22 9.79 -6.07 -4.10
CA TRP A 22 8.94 -7.02 -3.38
C TRP A 22 9.37 -8.48 -3.55
N ILE A 23 9.98 -8.85 -4.68
CA ILE A 23 10.35 -10.24 -4.99
C ILE A 23 11.14 -10.93 -3.85
N PRO A 24 12.21 -10.33 -3.29
CA PRO A 24 12.95 -10.94 -2.17
C PRO A 24 12.07 -11.34 -0.98
N PHE A 25 11.04 -10.55 -0.69
CA PHE A 25 10.11 -10.76 0.42
C PHE A 25 9.02 -11.78 0.09
N VAL A 26 8.56 -11.82 -1.17
CA VAL A 26 7.61 -12.83 -1.66
C VAL A 26 8.22 -14.23 -1.56
N VAL A 27 9.46 -14.39 -2.03
CA VAL A 27 10.16 -15.69 -2.02
C VAL A 27 10.90 -15.96 -0.70
N LYS A 28 10.83 -15.04 0.27
CA LYS A 28 11.45 -15.12 1.59
C LYS A 28 12.95 -15.43 1.52
N LEU A 29 13.71 -14.65 0.74
CA LEU A 29 15.16 -14.76 0.71
C LEU A 29 15.75 -14.51 2.11
N LYS A 30 16.79 -15.27 2.46
CA LYS A 30 17.53 -15.07 3.72
C LYS A 30 18.44 -13.85 3.68
N SER A 31 18.95 -13.52 2.49
CA SER A 31 19.77 -12.35 2.25
C SER A 31 19.67 -11.88 0.80
N PHE A 32 19.97 -10.61 0.56
CA PHE A 32 20.07 -10.02 -0.76
C PHE A 32 21.27 -9.08 -0.80
N TRP A 33 22.19 -9.27 -1.74
CA TRP A 33 23.46 -8.53 -1.83
C TRP A 33 24.26 -8.48 -0.52
N GLY A 34 24.28 -9.60 0.23
CA GLY A 34 24.98 -9.70 1.50
C GLY A 34 24.24 -9.07 2.69
N ILE A 35 23.08 -8.43 2.47
CA ILE A 35 22.23 -7.88 3.52
C ILE A 35 21.28 -8.98 4.01
N PRO A 36 21.28 -9.35 5.30
CA PRO A 36 20.30 -10.28 5.84
C PRO A 36 18.90 -9.66 5.81
N LEU A 37 17.90 -10.43 5.37
CA LEU A 37 16.51 -9.97 5.28
C LEU A 37 15.65 -10.59 6.40
N PRO A 38 14.67 -9.85 6.94
CA PRO A 38 13.71 -10.43 7.88
C PRO A 38 12.88 -11.53 7.21
N GLN A 39 12.47 -12.54 7.99
CA GLN A 39 11.83 -13.74 7.46
C GLN A 39 10.28 -13.69 7.50
N ASP A 40 9.73 -12.53 7.88
CA ASP A 40 8.28 -12.26 7.88
C ASP A 40 7.71 -12.05 6.47
N GLY A 41 8.56 -12.08 5.44
CA GLY A 41 8.17 -12.00 4.03
C GLY A 41 7.44 -10.69 3.71
N MET A 42 6.29 -10.78 3.04
CA MET A 42 5.50 -9.61 2.65
C MET A 42 5.02 -8.76 3.83
N ALA A 43 4.98 -9.29 5.05
CA ALA A 43 4.66 -8.49 6.23
C ALA A 43 5.67 -7.36 6.44
N VAL A 44 6.95 -7.58 6.09
CA VAL A 44 7.99 -6.53 6.11
C VAL A 44 7.63 -5.40 5.18
N VAL A 45 7.23 -5.73 3.94
CA VAL A 45 6.81 -4.73 2.95
C VAL A 45 5.62 -3.95 3.48
N VAL A 46 4.55 -4.65 3.88
CA VAL A 46 3.31 -4.02 4.38
C VAL A 46 3.58 -3.08 5.56
N ALA A 47 4.44 -3.48 6.51
CA ALA A 47 4.74 -2.71 7.71
C ALA A 47 5.52 -1.41 7.43
N ASN A 48 6.24 -1.34 6.30
CA ASN A 48 7.04 -0.18 5.89
C ASN A 48 6.29 0.79 4.96
N TYR A 49 5.04 0.50 4.59
CA TYR A 49 4.15 1.53 4.07
C TYR A 49 3.56 2.31 5.26
N ASP A 50 3.13 3.56 5.05
CA ASP A 50 2.22 4.29 5.98
C ASP A 50 0.85 3.61 6.16
N GLY A 51 0.72 2.46 5.51
CA GLY A 51 -0.38 1.54 5.49
C GLY A 51 -1.08 1.27 6.81
N PRO A 52 -0.40 0.89 7.90
CA PRO A 52 -1.07 0.53 9.15
C PRO A 52 -2.07 1.58 9.62
N LEU A 53 -1.77 2.88 9.48
CA LEU A 53 -2.67 3.97 9.85
C LEU A 53 -3.89 4.06 8.92
N PHE A 54 -3.69 3.91 7.61
CA PHE A 54 -4.79 3.80 6.66
C PHE A 54 -5.62 2.52 6.85
N LEU A 55 -5.01 1.41 7.30
CA LEU A 55 -5.71 0.15 7.58
C LEU A 55 -6.62 0.27 8.81
N VAL A 56 -6.19 1.03 9.83
CA VAL A 56 -7.05 1.37 10.98
C VAL A 56 -8.32 2.05 10.46
N VAL A 57 -8.17 3.12 9.68
CA VAL A 57 -9.29 3.86 9.11
C VAL A 57 -10.16 2.99 8.21
N ALA A 58 -9.56 2.15 7.36
CA ALA A 58 -10.30 1.24 6.47
C ALA A 58 -11.17 0.25 7.26
N LYS A 59 -10.70 -0.22 8.43
CA LYS A 59 -11.42 -1.16 9.29
C LYS A 59 -12.47 -0.48 10.15
N THR A 60 -12.20 0.69 10.71
CA THR A 60 -13.07 1.35 11.69
C THR A 60 -13.97 2.43 11.11
N LEU A 61 -13.71 2.88 9.88
CA LEU A 61 -14.40 4.02 9.25
C LEU A 61 -14.41 5.26 10.16
N TYR A 62 -13.24 5.61 10.70
CA TYR A 62 -13.03 6.75 11.62
C TYR A 62 -13.80 6.67 12.95
N ASN A 63 -14.36 5.52 13.31
CA ASN A 63 -14.99 5.34 14.61
C ASN A 63 -13.92 5.40 15.73
N LEU A 64 -13.91 6.49 16.50
CA LEU A 64 -12.88 6.76 17.51
C LEU A 64 -12.87 5.72 18.64
N GLU A 65 -14.03 5.22 19.03
CA GLU A 65 -14.16 4.17 20.06
C GLU A 65 -13.50 2.87 19.60
N GLN A 66 -13.79 2.43 18.37
CA GLN A 66 -13.15 1.25 17.79
C GLN A 66 -11.65 1.44 17.60
N ILE A 67 -11.19 2.66 17.29
CA ILE A 67 -9.76 2.95 17.18
C ILE A 67 -9.11 2.79 18.56
N ALA A 68 -9.65 3.44 19.59
CA ALA A 68 -9.12 3.43 20.94
C ALA A 68 -9.09 2.02 21.58
N LEU A 69 -10.12 1.21 21.31
CA LEU A 69 -10.23 -0.14 21.88
C LEU A 69 -9.35 -1.19 21.17
N ASN A 70 -9.08 -1.02 19.88
CA ASN A 70 -8.44 -2.08 19.07
C ASN A 70 -7.00 -1.75 18.62
N TYR A 71 -6.55 -0.50 18.75
CA TYR A 71 -5.25 -0.06 18.25
C TYR A 71 -4.53 0.85 19.24
N SER A 72 -3.21 0.66 19.36
CA SER A 72 -2.34 1.36 20.32
C SER A 72 -1.16 2.01 19.60
N PHE A 73 -1.45 2.87 18.63
CA PHE A 73 -0.40 3.69 18.00
C PHE A 73 -0.06 4.88 18.91
N PRO A 74 1.20 5.35 18.94
CA PRO A 74 1.63 6.51 19.73
C PRO A 74 1.17 7.83 19.08
N LEU A 75 -0.09 7.90 18.65
CA LEU A 75 -0.70 9.01 17.94
C LEU A 75 -2.06 9.33 18.56
N PRO A 76 -2.45 10.61 18.63
CA PRO A 76 -3.77 11.01 19.11
C PRO A 76 -4.86 10.51 18.15
N LEU A 77 -6.08 10.30 18.65
CA LEU A 77 -7.20 9.77 17.84
C LEU A 77 -7.59 10.72 16.70
N GLU A 78 -7.40 12.02 16.90
CA GLU A 78 -7.65 13.07 15.93
C GLU A 78 -6.72 12.97 14.71
N TYR A 79 -5.55 12.33 14.86
CA TYR A 79 -4.61 12.12 13.75
C TYR A 79 -5.25 11.34 12.59
N TYR A 80 -6.18 10.43 12.88
CA TYR A 80 -6.82 9.63 11.85
C TYR A 80 -7.68 10.47 10.90
N ALA A 81 -8.18 11.63 11.33
CA ALA A 81 -8.95 12.55 10.48
C ALA A 81 -8.13 13.15 9.33
N ALA A 82 -6.79 13.15 9.41
CA ALA A 82 -5.91 13.64 8.34
C ALA A 82 -5.90 12.74 7.10
N HIS A 83 -6.38 11.50 7.20
CA HIS A 83 -6.38 10.55 6.09
C HIS A 83 -7.63 10.80 5.23
N PHE A 84 -7.45 11.08 3.93
CA PHE A 84 -8.58 11.32 3.03
C PHE A 84 -9.44 10.05 2.85
N PRO A 85 -10.79 10.13 2.96
CA PRO A 85 -11.67 8.94 3.03
C PRO A 85 -11.63 8.00 1.83
N LEU A 86 -11.38 8.51 0.63
CA LEU A 86 -11.48 7.68 -0.57
C LEU A 86 -10.48 6.51 -0.57
N PHE A 87 -9.25 6.74 -0.12
CA PHE A 87 -8.21 5.71 -0.09
C PHE A 87 -8.55 4.53 0.87
N PRO A 88 -8.84 4.75 2.18
CA PRO A 88 -9.24 3.67 3.09
C PRO A 88 -10.57 3.01 2.69
N LEU A 89 -11.49 3.72 2.05
CA LEU A 89 -12.72 3.13 1.50
C LEU A 89 -12.41 2.15 0.36
N LEU A 90 -11.50 2.50 -0.56
CA LEU A 90 -11.04 1.59 -1.61
C LEU A 90 -10.33 0.37 -1.02
N ILE A 91 -9.49 0.55 0.00
CA ILE A 91 -8.86 -0.57 0.72
C ILE A 91 -9.94 -1.51 1.27
N ARG A 92 -10.94 -0.97 1.97
CA ARG A 92 -12.05 -1.74 2.53
C ARG A 92 -12.82 -2.49 1.43
N LEU A 93 -13.12 -1.83 0.31
CA LEU A 93 -13.81 -2.44 -0.83
C LEU A 93 -13.06 -3.65 -1.39
N PHE A 94 -11.74 -3.55 -1.58
CA PHE A 94 -10.96 -4.68 -2.11
C PHE A 94 -10.58 -5.71 -1.04
N SER A 95 -10.81 -5.41 0.25
CA SER A 95 -10.44 -6.30 1.37
C SER A 95 -11.21 -7.61 1.39
N PHE A 96 -12.41 -7.64 0.81
CA PHE A 96 -13.22 -8.86 0.67
C PHE A 96 -12.56 -9.94 -0.19
N ILE A 97 -11.62 -9.56 -1.08
CA ILE A 97 -10.96 -10.47 -2.01
C ILE A 97 -9.49 -10.67 -1.62
N LEU A 98 -8.78 -9.57 -1.31
CA LEU A 98 -7.32 -9.59 -1.10
C LEU A 98 -6.93 -9.58 0.38
N GLY A 99 -7.85 -9.25 1.29
CA GLY A 99 -7.54 -8.90 2.67
C GLY A 99 -6.88 -7.52 2.81
N TYR A 100 -7.08 -6.87 3.96
CA TYR A 100 -6.70 -5.46 4.18
C TYR A 100 -5.24 -5.12 3.78
N PRO A 101 -4.19 -5.85 4.21
CA PRO A 101 -2.82 -5.52 3.84
C PRO A 101 -2.56 -5.52 2.33
N TYR A 102 -3.05 -6.54 1.63
CA TYR A 102 -2.80 -6.66 0.19
C TYR A 102 -3.72 -5.73 -0.61
N SER A 103 -4.94 -5.45 -0.15
CA SER A 103 -5.80 -4.42 -0.74
C SER A 103 -5.16 -3.05 -0.71
N MET A 104 -4.46 -2.71 0.37
CA MET A 104 -3.70 -1.46 0.46
C MET A 104 -2.58 -1.38 -0.56
N LEU A 105 -1.77 -2.42 -0.69
CA LEU A 105 -0.73 -2.48 -1.72
C LEU A 105 -1.33 -2.39 -3.14
N PHE A 106 -2.43 -3.10 -3.38
CA PHE A 106 -3.15 -3.08 -4.64
C PHE A 106 -3.71 -1.69 -4.97
N VAL A 107 -4.41 -1.05 -4.04
CA VAL A 107 -5.00 0.30 -4.23
C VAL A 107 -3.90 1.34 -4.44
N THR A 108 -2.74 1.21 -3.79
CA THR A 108 -1.57 2.06 -4.06
C THR A 108 -1.10 1.90 -5.51
N LEU A 109 -0.96 0.68 -6.03
CA LEU A 109 -0.53 0.45 -7.41
C LEU A 109 -1.56 0.96 -8.43
N VAL A 110 -2.85 0.69 -8.21
CA VAL A 110 -3.93 1.14 -9.10
C VAL A 110 -4.05 2.66 -9.09
N SER A 111 -4.04 3.29 -7.92
CA SER A 111 -4.10 4.75 -7.83
C SER A 111 -2.87 5.41 -8.46
N SER A 112 -1.67 4.82 -8.30
CA SER A 112 -0.46 5.28 -8.99
C SER A 112 -0.60 5.16 -10.51
N PHE A 113 -1.13 4.05 -11.04
CA PHE A 113 -1.41 3.89 -12.46
C PHE A 113 -2.39 4.97 -12.97
N LEU A 114 -3.48 5.20 -12.23
CA LEU A 114 -4.48 6.21 -12.59
C LEU A 114 -3.90 7.63 -12.56
N ALA A 115 -3.05 7.94 -11.59
CA ALA A 115 -2.34 9.22 -11.52
C ALA A 115 -1.42 9.41 -12.73
N LEU A 116 -0.58 8.41 -13.04
CA LEU A 116 0.28 8.43 -14.22
C LEU A 116 -0.53 8.60 -15.49
N TYR A 117 -1.68 7.93 -15.59
CA TYR A 117 -2.57 8.05 -16.73
C TYR A 117 -3.15 9.47 -16.85
N PHE A 118 -3.66 10.02 -15.76
CA PHE A 118 -4.25 11.36 -15.71
C PHE A 118 -3.25 12.43 -16.14
N PHE A 119 -2.02 12.41 -15.60
CA PHE A 119 -1.00 13.41 -15.91
C PHE A 119 -0.28 13.19 -17.26
N ASN A 120 -0.42 12.02 -17.89
CA ASN A 120 0.18 11.74 -19.20
C ASN A 120 -0.76 12.07 -20.37
N ARG A 121 -2.06 12.27 -20.12
CA ARG A 121 -3.03 12.71 -21.15
C ARG A 121 -2.65 14.08 -21.71
#